data_AF-A0A4U3LVD4-F1
#
_entry.id   AF-A0A4U3LVD4-F1
#
_cell.length_a   1.000
_cell.length_b   1.000
_cell.length_c   1.000
_cell.angle_alpha   90.00
_cell.angle_beta   90.00
_cell.angle_gamma   90.00
#
_symmetry.space_group_name_H-M   'P 1'
#
loop_
_entity.id
_entity.type
_entity.pdbx_description
1 polymer ?
#
loop_
_entity_poly.entity_id
_entity_poly.type
_entity_poly.pdbx_seq_one_letter_code
_entity_poly.pdbx_strand_id
1 'polypeptide(L)'
;MDKVQKPPAPTMKHIRRWPATLAVCAALILQVLVPTQINVLPQWLLPGLGLLLLLPLVWMNPFHLSRDEPWLRWVALVLISLLVVTNAVYLGGLIYFLNHGSANNGDVLVKGAVVIWVTNVVAFAIWYWEVDRGGPFARAPEHQRKEERVDLLFPQLTVDLPGWERWLPGFTDYLFVSLTAATAFSPTDTMPLTARTKTLMGAQSLISLLTIAVVAARAVNVL
;
A
#
# COMPACT_ATOMS: atom_id res chain seq x y z
N MET A 1 8.44 -36.32 -35.94
CA MET A 1 8.42 -35.81 -34.55
C MET A 1 8.96 -34.40 -34.58
N ASP A 2 8.10 -33.43 -34.87
CA ASP A 2 8.49 -32.02 -34.91
C ASP A 2 8.89 -31.59 -33.51
N LYS A 3 10.14 -31.13 -33.39
CA LYS A 3 10.59 -30.43 -32.19
C LYS A 3 9.75 -29.17 -32.11
N VAL A 4 8.77 -29.15 -31.21
CA VAL A 4 8.02 -27.95 -30.83
C VAL A 4 9.06 -26.93 -30.40
N GLN A 5 9.38 -26.03 -31.30
CA GLN A 5 10.37 -24.99 -31.10
C GLN A 5 9.74 -24.02 -30.09
N LYS A 6 10.22 -24.10 -28.85
CA LYS A 6 9.79 -23.21 -27.77
C LYS A 6 9.90 -21.78 -28.30
N PRO A 7 8.78 -21.01 -28.32
CA PRO A 7 8.82 -19.66 -28.86
C PRO A 7 9.92 -18.86 -28.13
N PRO A 8 10.64 -17.96 -28.84
CA PRO A 8 11.69 -17.17 -28.21
C PRO A 8 11.11 -16.46 -26.98
N ALA A 9 11.88 -16.45 -25.88
CA ALA A 9 11.49 -15.77 -24.66
C ALA A 9 11.19 -14.30 -25.00
N PRO A 10 9.94 -13.84 -24.91
CA PRO A 10 9.62 -12.46 -25.22
C PRO A 10 10.21 -11.60 -24.11
N THR A 11 10.89 -10.53 -24.48
CA THR A 11 11.43 -9.51 -23.59
C THR A 11 10.29 -8.80 -22.84
N MET A 12 9.87 -9.37 -21.70
CA MET A 12 8.92 -8.72 -20.82
C MET A 12 9.58 -7.52 -20.15
N LYS A 13 8.99 -6.35 -20.38
CA LYS A 13 9.37 -5.06 -19.79
C LYS A 13 9.44 -5.21 -18.28
N HIS A 14 10.62 -4.98 -17.70
CA HIS A 14 10.92 -4.98 -16.28
C HIS A 14 9.73 -4.52 -15.43
N ILE A 15 9.36 -5.31 -14.42
CA ILE A 15 8.49 -4.81 -13.37
C ILE A 15 9.20 -3.60 -12.74
N ARG A 16 8.69 -2.40 -12.99
CA ARG A 16 9.35 -1.17 -12.53
C ARG A 16 9.11 -1.02 -11.02
N ARG A 17 10.17 -0.85 -10.23
CA ARG A 17 10.07 -0.58 -8.78
C ARG A 17 9.78 0.88 -8.44
N TRP A 18 10.13 1.81 -9.33
CA TRP A 18 10.01 3.24 -9.06
C TRP A 18 8.61 3.70 -8.61
N PRO A 19 7.47 3.12 -9.07
CA PRO A 19 6.16 3.54 -8.58
C PRO A 19 5.95 3.20 -7.10
N ALA A 20 6.45 2.04 -6.65
CA ALA A 20 6.38 1.65 -5.24
C ALA A 20 7.29 2.53 -4.38
N THR A 21 8.49 2.86 -4.86
CA THR A 21 9.39 3.82 -4.18
C THR A 21 8.76 5.20 -4.08
N LEU A 22 8.15 5.69 -5.17
CA LEU A 22 7.43 6.96 -5.17
C LEU A 22 6.24 6.94 -4.21
N ALA A 23 5.52 5.82 -4.12
CA ALA A 23 4.45 5.64 -3.15
C ALA A 23 4.97 5.69 -1.69
N VAL A 24 6.12 5.08 -1.39
CA VAL A 24 6.73 5.21 -0.07
C VAL A 24 7.10 6.66 0.21
N CYS A 25 7.75 7.35 -0.73
CA CYS A 25 8.05 8.77 -0.58
C CYS A 25 6.78 9.60 -0.34
N ALA A 26 5.71 9.33 -1.10
CA ALA A 26 4.43 9.99 -0.91
C ALA A 26 3.85 9.72 0.48
N ALA A 27 3.91 8.48 0.98
CA ALA A 27 3.46 8.15 2.33
C ALA A 27 4.26 8.91 3.41
N LEU A 28 5.58 9.01 3.27
CA LEU A 28 6.42 9.78 4.20
C LEU A 28 6.10 11.27 4.17
N ILE A 29 5.86 11.85 2.99
CA ILE A 29 5.44 13.26 2.85
C ILE A 29 4.08 13.47 3.52
N LEU A 30 3.12 12.57 3.28
CA LEU A 30 1.78 12.65 3.89
C LEU A 30 1.86 12.60 5.41
N GLN A 31 2.74 11.77 5.99
CA GLN A 31 2.93 11.72 7.45
C GLN A 31 3.40 13.07 8.03
N VAL A 32 4.23 13.82 7.31
CA VAL A 32 4.67 15.16 7.73
C VAL A 32 3.53 16.19 7.61
N LEU A 33 2.59 15.99 6.69
CA LEU A 33 1.44 16.87 6.49
C LEU A 33 0.30 16.65 7.51
N VAL A 34 0.42 15.63 8.37
CA VAL A 34 -0.55 15.38 9.45
C VAL A 34 -0.55 16.57 10.42
N PRO A 35 -1.72 17.16 10.74
CA PRO A 35 -1.81 18.31 11.63
C PRO A 35 -1.14 18.04 12.99
N THR A 36 -0.33 18.98 13.47
CA THR A 36 0.44 18.80 14.71
C THR A 36 -0.44 18.67 15.95
N GLN A 37 -1.69 19.12 15.89
CA GLN A 37 -2.68 19.03 16.97
C GLN A 37 -3.12 17.58 17.26
N ILE A 38 -2.97 16.66 16.29
CA ILE A 38 -3.29 15.24 16.45
C ILE A 38 -2.04 14.37 16.66
N ASN A 39 -0.84 14.98 16.66
CA ASN A 39 0.41 14.27 16.86
C ASN A 39 0.62 13.93 18.34
N VAL A 40 0.75 12.64 18.62
CA VAL A 40 1.10 12.11 19.95
C VAL A 40 2.62 11.98 20.13
N LEU A 41 3.38 11.99 19.03
CA LEU A 41 4.82 11.78 18.97
C LEU A 41 5.51 12.97 18.26
N PRO A 42 6.84 13.13 18.43
CA PRO A 42 7.60 14.13 17.68
C PRO A 42 7.45 13.92 16.17
N GLN A 43 7.04 14.97 15.45
CA GLN A 43 6.72 14.94 14.01
C GLN A 43 7.83 14.39 13.11
N TRP A 44 9.09 14.46 13.54
CA TRP A 44 10.26 14.02 12.78
C TRP A 44 10.64 12.56 13.01
N LEU A 45 10.17 11.96 14.11
CA LEU A 45 10.62 10.64 14.53
C LEU A 45 10.19 9.55 13.55
N LEU A 46 8.89 9.50 13.22
CA LEU A 46 8.33 8.45 12.37
C LEU A 46 8.75 8.62 10.90
N PRO A 47 8.67 9.83 10.29
CA PRO A 47 9.20 10.04 8.94
C PRO A 47 10.71 9.82 8.87
N GLY A 48 11.47 10.20 9.89
CA GLY A 48 12.92 9.98 9.95
C GLY A 48 13.30 8.51 9.97
N LEU A 49 12.62 7.70 10.79
CA LEU A 49 12.80 6.24 10.79
C LEU A 49 12.40 5.61 9.46
N GLY A 50 11.30 6.06 8.87
CA GLY A 50 10.86 5.60 7.54
C GLY A 50 11.88 5.93 6.45
N LEU A 51 12.46 7.13 6.48
CA LEU A 51 13.50 7.55 5.54
C LEU A 51 14.78 6.74 5.73
N LEU A 52 15.18 6.48 6.97
CA LEU A 52 16.33 5.63 7.30
C LEU A 52 16.18 4.19 6.75
N LEU A 53 14.98 3.61 6.83
CA LEU A 53 14.69 2.29 6.25
C LEU A 53 14.55 2.34 4.71
N LEU A 54 14.15 3.48 4.14
CA LEU A 54 14.05 3.66 2.70
C LEU A 54 15.42 3.76 2.02
N LEU A 55 16.42 4.39 2.66
CA LEU A 55 17.77 4.58 2.11
C LEU A 55 18.40 3.28 1.56
N PRO A 56 18.50 2.16 2.30
CA PRO A 56 19.08 0.93 1.76
C PRO A 56 18.28 0.36 0.59
N LEU A 57 16.95 0.48 0.60
CA LEU A 57 16.08 0.00 -0.48
C LEU A 57 16.33 0.78 -1.79
N VAL A 58 16.42 2.10 -1.70
CA VAL A 58 16.66 2.97 -2.86
C VAL A 58 18.09 2.85 -3.35
N TRP A 59 19.07 2.79 -2.45
CA TRP A 59 20.48 2.67 -2.83
C TRP A 59 20.74 1.38 -3.61
N MET A 60 20.13 0.26 -3.19
CA MET A 60 20.43 -1.04 -3.78
C MET A 60 19.62 -1.37 -5.04
N ASN A 61 18.42 -0.80 -5.20
CA ASN A 61 17.57 -1.01 -6.39
C ASN A 61 16.69 0.22 -6.70
N PRO A 62 17.27 1.32 -7.21
CA PRO A 62 16.54 2.57 -7.42
C PRO A 62 15.53 2.48 -8.58
N PHE A 63 15.86 1.76 -9.65
CA PHE A 63 15.06 1.78 -10.90
C PHE A 63 14.60 0.40 -11.39
N HIS A 64 15.38 -0.65 -11.09
CA HIS A 64 15.13 -2.02 -11.54
C HIS A 64 15.18 -3.00 -10.36
N LEU A 65 14.53 -4.16 -10.52
CA LEU A 65 14.73 -5.34 -9.67
C LEU A 65 16.01 -6.01 -10.17
N SER A 66 17.19 -5.60 -9.71
CA SER A 66 18.46 -6.18 -10.20
C SER A 66 19.14 -7.09 -9.18
N ARG A 67 18.93 -6.82 -7.88
CA ARG A 67 19.50 -7.61 -6.77
C ARG A 67 18.42 -8.18 -5.86
N ASP A 68 18.19 -9.49 -5.90
CA ASP A 68 17.28 -10.21 -4.98
C ASP A 68 18.03 -10.60 -3.71
N GLU A 69 18.10 -9.67 -2.76
CA GLU A 69 18.67 -9.89 -1.44
C GLU A 69 17.55 -10.17 -0.41
N PRO A 70 17.54 -11.34 0.27
CA PRO A 70 16.46 -11.71 1.19
C PRO A 70 16.21 -10.70 2.31
N TRP A 71 17.27 -10.03 2.79
CA TRP A 71 17.16 -9.04 3.86
C TRP A 71 16.47 -7.75 3.43
N LEU A 72 16.54 -7.36 2.15
CA LEU A 72 15.82 -6.19 1.63
C LEU A 72 14.31 -6.36 1.77
N ARG A 73 13.81 -7.59 1.62
CA ARG A 73 12.39 -7.89 1.83
C ARG A 73 11.97 -7.63 3.27
N TRP A 74 12.79 -8.04 4.24
CA TRP A 74 12.52 -7.75 5.65
C TRP A 74 12.52 -6.26 5.95
N VAL A 75 13.47 -5.50 5.38
CA VAL A 75 13.50 -4.03 5.52
C VAL A 75 12.25 -3.39 4.94
N ALA A 76 11.80 -3.82 3.75
CA ALA A 76 10.55 -3.34 3.15
C ALA A 76 9.34 -3.66 4.04
N LEU A 77 9.22 -4.90 4.54
CA LEU A 77 8.13 -5.30 5.42
C LEU A 77 8.12 -4.50 6.74
N VAL A 78 9.28 -4.25 7.34
CA VAL A 78 9.41 -3.43 8.55
C VAL A 78 9.01 -1.99 8.27
N LEU A 79 9.48 -1.40 7.16
CA LEU A 79 9.13 -0.05 6.74
C LEU A 79 7.62 0.10 6.56
N ILE A 80 6.99 -0.81 5.82
CA ILE A 80 5.56 -0.74 5.52
C ILE A 80 4.72 -1.00 6.78
N SER A 81 5.18 -1.89 7.67
CA SER A 81 4.58 -2.06 9.00
C SER A 81 4.64 -0.77 9.82
N LEU A 82 5.79 -0.09 9.84
CA LEU A 82 5.96 1.19 10.52
C LEU A 82 5.02 2.26 9.95
N LEU A 83 4.85 2.32 8.62
CA LEU A 83 3.91 3.26 7.98
C LEU A 83 2.47 3.03 8.44
N VAL A 84 2.00 1.77 8.46
CA VAL A 84 0.63 1.44 8.88
C VAL A 84 0.43 1.68 10.37
N VAL A 85 1.37 1.28 11.23
CA VAL A 85 1.30 1.53 12.69
C VAL A 85 1.24 3.03 12.96
N THR A 86 2.10 3.81 12.29
CA THR A 86 2.09 5.28 12.38
C THR A 86 0.74 5.86 11.99
N ASN A 87 0.18 5.41 10.86
CA ASN A 87 -1.12 5.88 10.40
C ASN A 87 -2.26 5.54 11.38
N ALA A 88 -2.21 4.35 12.01
CA ALA A 88 -3.17 3.96 13.05
C ALA A 88 -3.03 4.80 14.33
N VAL A 89 -1.80 5.17 14.72
CA VAL A 89 -1.56 6.09 15.84
C VAL A 89 -2.15 7.47 15.54
N TYR A 90 -1.98 8.00 14.32
CA TYR A 90 -2.59 9.26 13.91
C TYR A 90 -4.12 9.20 13.90
N LEU A 91 -4.71 8.08 13.47
CA LEU A 91 -6.16 7.86 13.59
C LEU A 91 -6.61 7.88 15.06
N GLY A 92 -5.86 7.23 15.97
CA GLY A 92 -6.12 7.31 17.41
C GLY A 92 -6.06 8.73 17.95
N GLY A 93 -5.05 9.51 17.54
CA GLY A 93 -4.93 10.94 17.87
C GLY A 93 -6.10 11.77 17.32
N LEU A 94 -6.55 11.49 16.10
CA LEU A 94 -7.71 12.14 15.49
C LEU A 94 -9.01 11.85 16.25
N ILE A 95 -9.23 10.59 16.65
CA ILE A 95 -10.39 10.19 17.47
C ILE A 95 -10.33 10.86 18.85
N TYR A 96 -9.15 10.92 19.47
CA TYR A 96 -8.97 11.62 20.74
C TYR A 96 -9.28 13.12 20.62
N PHE A 97 -8.80 13.75 19.54
CA PHE A 97 -9.04 15.16 19.24
C PHE A 97 -10.51 15.46 18.93
N LEU A 98 -11.26 14.55 18.31
CA LEU A 98 -12.71 14.68 18.14
C LEU A 98 -13.43 14.81 19.49
N ASN A 99 -13.01 14.03 20.49
CA ASN A 99 -13.68 13.96 21.79
C ASN A 99 -13.30 15.11 22.75
N HIS A 100 -12.09 15.67 22.62
CA HIS A 100 -11.56 16.68 23.55
C HIS A 100 -11.33 18.07 22.89
N GLY A 101 -11.44 18.16 21.57
CA GLY A 101 -11.19 19.39 20.81
C GLY A 101 -12.33 20.39 20.90
N SER A 102 -11.98 21.68 20.92
CA SER A 102 -12.97 22.76 20.89
C SER A 102 -13.72 22.84 19.55
N ALA A 103 -14.95 23.36 19.58
CA ALA A 103 -15.86 23.43 18.44
C ALA A 103 -15.36 24.26 17.22
N ASN A 104 -14.25 24.99 17.31
CA ASN A 104 -13.70 25.76 16.18
C ASN A 104 -12.66 24.99 15.34
N ASN A 105 -12.28 23.77 15.70
CA ASN A 105 -11.17 23.04 15.06
C ASN A 105 -11.60 22.03 13.98
N GLY A 106 -12.77 22.22 13.36
CA GLY A 106 -13.31 21.27 12.37
C GLY A 106 -12.41 21.07 11.14
N ASP A 107 -11.64 22.10 10.77
CA ASP A 107 -10.71 22.05 9.64
C ASP A 107 -9.55 21.09 9.91
N VAL A 108 -9.05 21.03 11.15
CA VAL A 108 -8.01 20.08 11.58
C VAL A 108 -8.51 18.65 11.43
N LEU A 109 -9.76 18.36 11.81
CA LEU A 109 -10.32 17.02 11.67
C LEU A 109 -10.43 16.58 10.21
N VAL A 110 -10.95 17.45 9.35
CA VAL A 110 -11.11 17.13 7.93
C VAL A 110 -9.76 16.95 7.25
N LYS A 111 -8.81 17.88 7.47
CA LYS A 111 -7.44 17.77 6.94
C LYS A 111 -6.76 16.48 7.42
N GLY A 112 -6.81 16.22 8.73
CA GLY A 112 -6.22 15.02 9.33
C GLY A 112 -6.83 13.74 8.75
N ALA A 113 -8.16 13.66 8.67
CA ALA A 113 -8.86 12.51 8.11
C ALA A 113 -8.50 12.25 6.65
N VAL A 114 -8.44 13.29 5.81
CA VAL A 114 -8.03 13.16 4.39
C VAL A 114 -6.61 12.64 4.29
N VAL A 115 -5.67 13.21 5.04
CA VAL A 115 -4.26 12.78 5.02
C VAL A 115 -4.11 11.34 5.50
N ILE A 116 -4.78 10.96 6.60
CA ILE A 116 -4.78 9.60 7.14
C ILE A 116 -5.38 8.60 6.15
N TRP A 117 -6.49 8.97 5.50
CA TRP A 117 -7.16 8.12 4.52
C TRP A 117 -6.30 7.90 3.27
N VAL A 118 -5.71 8.96 2.70
CA VAL A 118 -4.80 8.84 1.54
C VAL A 118 -3.57 8.02 1.93
N THR A 119 -2.99 8.26 3.11
CA THR A 119 -1.85 7.47 3.61
C THR A 119 -2.22 6.00 3.77
N ASN A 120 -3.44 5.70 4.21
CA ASN A 120 -3.94 4.33 4.33
C ASN A 120 -3.96 3.63 2.97
N VAL A 121 -4.54 4.27 1.94
CA VAL A 121 -4.58 3.75 0.57
C VAL A 121 -3.16 3.50 0.04
N VAL A 122 -2.25 4.45 0.21
CA VAL A 122 -0.88 4.32 -0.29
C VAL A 122 -0.11 3.22 0.45
N ALA A 123 -0.18 3.19 1.78
CA ALA A 123 0.53 2.21 2.60
C ALA A 123 0.06 0.77 2.33
N PHE A 124 -1.27 0.57 2.19
CA PHE A 124 -1.81 -0.75 1.91
C PHE A 124 -1.59 -1.20 0.47
N ALA A 125 -1.54 -0.29 -0.50
CA ALA A 125 -1.07 -0.60 -1.85
C ALA A 125 0.34 -1.20 -1.86
N ILE A 126 1.24 -0.64 -1.05
CA ILE A 126 2.61 -1.15 -0.89
C ILE A 126 2.61 -2.50 -0.15
N TRP A 127 1.75 -2.70 0.86
CA TRP A 127 1.57 -4.00 1.51
C TRP A 127 1.17 -5.08 0.51
N TYR A 128 0.15 -4.82 -0.31
CA TYR A 128 -0.31 -5.79 -1.30
C TYR A 128 0.76 -6.07 -2.36
N TRP A 129 1.49 -5.03 -2.77
CA TRP A 129 2.65 -5.16 -3.64
C TRP A 129 3.73 -6.07 -3.05
N GLU A 130 4.09 -5.95 -1.77
CA GLU A 130 5.17 -6.78 -1.19
C GLU A 130 4.73 -8.18 -0.74
N VAL A 131 3.43 -8.39 -0.51
CA VAL A 131 2.90 -9.68 -0.04
C VAL A 131 2.55 -10.61 -1.19
N ASP A 132 1.86 -10.11 -2.22
CA ASP A 132 1.28 -10.97 -3.26
C ASP A 132 2.34 -11.82 -3.97
N ARG A 133 2.09 -13.13 -4.14
CA ARG A 133 2.97 -14.06 -4.89
C ARG A 133 4.43 -14.09 -4.41
N GLY A 134 4.69 -13.68 -3.16
CA GLY A 134 6.06 -13.65 -2.62
C GLY A 134 6.82 -12.35 -2.91
N GLY A 135 6.10 -11.30 -3.29
CA GLY A 135 6.63 -9.96 -3.53
C GLY A 135 7.15 -9.74 -4.95
N PRO A 136 7.61 -8.53 -5.26
CA PRO A 136 7.90 -8.10 -6.63
C PRO A 136 9.06 -8.84 -7.29
N PHE A 137 10.04 -9.36 -6.52
CA PHE A 137 11.11 -10.20 -7.07
C PHE A 137 10.61 -11.58 -7.51
N ALA A 138 9.69 -12.19 -6.77
CA ALA A 138 9.12 -13.48 -7.13
C ALA A 138 8.17 -13.39 -8.34
N ARG A 139 7.54 -12.22 -8.56
CA ARG A 139 6.71 -11.95 -9.73
C ARG A 139 7.48 -11.59 -10.99
N ALA A 140 8.74 -11.16 -10.87
CA ALA A 140 9.56 -10.75 -12.00
C ALA A 140 10.06 -11.98 -12.79
N PRO A 141 9.68 -12.16 -14.07
CA PRO A 141 10.08 -13.32 -14.88
C PRO A 141 11.59 -13.46 -15.08
N GLU A 142 12.31 -12.35 -14.91
CA GLU A 142 13.76 -12.26 -15.00
C GLU A 142 14.49 -12.87 -13.79
N HIS A 143 13.78 -13.23 -12.73
CA HIS A 143 14.38 -13.74 -11.50
C HIS A 143 14.11 -15.23 -11.31
N GLN A 144 15.09 -15.92 -10.73
CA GLN A 144 15.03 -17.37 -10.49
C GLN A 144 14.18 -17.72 -9.26
N ARG A 145 13.65 -16.73 -8.54
CA ARG A 145 12.85 -16.94 -7.34
C ARG A 145 11.53 -17.61 -7.70
N LYS A 146 11.25 -18.74 -7.05
CA LYS A 146 10.00 -19.46 -7.26
C LYS A 146 8.83 -18.60 -6.76
N GLU A 147 7.87 -18.39 -7.65
CA GLU A 147 6.62 -17.69 -7.33
C GLU A 147 5.88 -18.41 -6.20
N GLU A 148 5.42 -17.65 -5.19
CA GLU A 148 4.55 -18.19 -4.15
C GLU A 148 3.10 -18.32 -4.65
N ARG A 149 2.21 -18.80 -3.80
CA ARG A 149 0.77 -18.89 -4.12
C ARG A 149 0.20 -17.50 -4.40
N VAL A 150 -0.77 -17.43 -5.30
CA VAL A 150 -1.51 -16.19 -5.60
C VAL A 150 -2.26 -15.73 -4.35
N ASP A 151 -2.04 -14.48 -3.94
CA ASP A 151 -2.72 -13.89 -2.78
C ASP A 151 -3.92 -13.04 -3.19
N LEU A 152 -3.80 -12.34 -4.31
CA LEU A 152 -4.85 -11.52 -4.92
C LEU A 152 -5.18 -12.08 -6.31
N LEU A 153 -6.44 -12.49 -6.48
CA LEU A 153 -6.94 -12.94 -7.77
C LEU A 153 -7.50 -11.75 -8.54
N PHE A 154 -6.67 -11.19 -9.42
CA PHE A 154 -7.07 -10.15 -10.37
C PHE A 154 -7.98 -10.72 -11.47
N PRO A 155 -9.00 -9.97 -11.94
CA PRO A 155 -9.92 -10.44 -12.98
C PRO A 155 -9.23 -10.73 -14.32
N GLN A 156 -8.13 -10.05 -14.62
CA GLN A 156 -7.29 -10.31 -15.80
C GLN A 156 -6.75 -11.75 -15.84
N LEU A 157 -6.70 -12.43 -14.69
CA LEU A 157 -6.21 -13.80 -14.57
C LEU A 157 -7.32 -14.84 -14.74
N THR A 158 -8.59 -14.42 -14.72
CA THR A 158 -9.75 -15.32 -14.76
C THR A 158 -10.47 -15.33 -16.11
N VAL A 159 -10.17 -14.36 -16.97
CA VAL A 159 -10.81 -14.21 -18.28
C VAL A 159 -9.81 -14.45 -19.39
N ASP A 160 -10.22 -15.24 -20.38
CA ASP A 160 -9.45 -15.45 -21.61
C ASP A 160 -9.74 -14.28 -22.58
N LEU A 161 -9.06 -13.15 -22.35
CA LEU A 161 -9.14 -11.96 -23.20
C LEU A 161 -7.90 -11.87 -24.10
N PRO A 162 -8.07 -11.69 -25.43
CA PRO A 162 -6.95 -11.45 -26.33
C PRO A 162 -6.05 -10.31 -25.86
N GLY A 163 -4.75 -10.58 -25.70
CA GLY A 163 -3.75 -9.61 -25.26
C GLY A 163 -3.48 -9.58 -23.74
N TRP A 164 -4.19 -10.37 -22.94
CA TRP A 164 -4.01 -10.47 -21.48
C TRP A 164 -3.33 -11.78 -21.03
N GLU A 165 -2.97 -12.66 -21.96
CA GLU A 165 -2.46 -14.03 -21.68
C GLU A 165 -1.13 -14.04 -20.91
N ARG A 166 -0.40 -12.91 -20.93
CA ARG A 166 0.89 -12.72 -20.24
C ARG A 166 0.87 -11.52 -19.31
N TRP A 167 -0.32 -11.06 -18.92
CA TRP A 167 -0.46 -9.94 -18.03
C TRP A 167 0.09 -10.26 -16.63
N LEU A 168 0.75 -9.27 -16.03
CA LEU A 168 1.23 -9.32 -14.66
C LEU A 168 0.81 -8.02 -13.96
N PRO A 169 0.38 -8.09 -12.68
CA PRO A 169 -0.02 -6.91 -11.94
C PRO A 169 1.19 -5.99 -11.70
N GLY A 170 1.05 -4.74 -12.12
CA GLY A 170 1.92 -3.63 -11.77
C GLY A 170 1.47 -2.95 -10.48
N PHE A 171 2.31 -2.06 -9.92
CA PHE A 171 2.01 -1.37 -8.67
C PHE A 171 0.67 -0.59 -8.71
N THR A 172 0.31 -0.06 -9.88
CA THR A 172 -0.95 0.65 -10.12
C THR A 172 -2.17 -0.24 -9.89
N ASP A 173 -2.08 -1.53 -10.19
CA ASP A 173 -3.18 -2.48 -9.96
C ASP A 173 -3.41 -2.69 -8.46
N TYR A 174 -2.34 -2.78 -7.67
CA TYR A 174 -2.43 -2.86 -6.21
C TYR A 174 -2.88 -1.55 -5.56
N LEU A 175 -2.50 -0.41 -6.14
CA LEU A 175 -3.03 0.90 -5.73
C LEU A 175 -4.53 0.99 -5.96
N PHE A 176 -5.01 0.51 -7.11
CA PHE A 176 -6.44 0.41 -7.39
C PHE A 176 -7.15 -0.52 -6.40
N VAL A 177 -6.62 -1.72 -6.14
CA VAL A 177 -7.15 -2.66 -5.13
C VAL A 177 -7.23 -2.01 -3.75
N SER A 178 -6.20 -1.26 -3.36
CA SER A 178 -6.20 -0.57 -2.07
C SER A 178 -7.22 0.58 -2.05
N LEU A 179 -7.33 1.37 -3.11
CA LEU A 179 -8.33 2.43 -3.21
C LEU A 179 -9.76 1.86 -3.09
N THR A 180 -10.06 0.77 -3.80
CA THR A 180 -11.38 0.13 -3.77
C THR A 180 -11.68 -0.48 -2.41
N ALA A 181 -10.70 -1.13 -1.76
CA ALA A 181 -10.82 -1.66 -0.41
C ALA A 181 -11.04 -0.57 0.67
N ALA A 182 -10.45 0.61 0.50
CA ALA A 182 -10.61 1.74 1.41
C ALA A 182 -11.94 2.48 1.23
N THR A 183 -12.46 2.54 0.00
CA THR A 183 -13.68 3.28 -0.33
C THR A 183 -14.94 2.44 -0.13
N ALA A 184 -14.89 1.13 -0.39
CA ALA A 184 -16.01 0.19 -0.29
C ALA A 184 -17.26 0.52 -1.14
N PHE A 185 -17.19 1.52 -2.04
CA PHE A 185 -18.26 1.91 -2.96
C PHE A 185 -18.00 1.53 -4.43
N SER A 186 -16.86 0.90 -4.71
CA SER A 186 -16.43 0.46 -6.05
C SER A 186 -16.67 -1.03 -6.28
N PRO A 187 -16.67 -1.52 -7.54
CA PRO A 187 -16.67 -2.95 -7.81
C PRO A 187 -15.45 -3.63 -7.18
N THR A 188 -15.68 -4.61 -6.30
CA THR A 188 -14.64 -5.42 -5.66
C THR A 188 -14.33 -6.64 -6.53
N ASP A 189 -13.60 -6.41 -7.62
CA ASP A 189 -13.29 -7.43 -8.64
C ASP A 189 -12.08 -8.32 -8.29
N THR A 190 -11.18 -7.82 -7.44
CA THR A 190 -9.98 -8.55 -7.01
C THR A 190 -10.24 -9.31 -5.72
N MET A 191 -10.14 -10.64 -5.76
CA MET A 191 -10.48 -11.50 -4.61
C MET A 191 -9.25 -11.79 -3.73
N PRO A 192 -9.30 -11.55 -2.40
CA PRO A 192 -8.25 -11.96 -1.48
C PRO A 192 -8.33 -13.47 -1.21
N LEU A 193 -7.34 -14.23 -1.68
CA LEU A 193 -7.33 -15.69 -1.58
C LEU A 193 -6.75 -16.20 -0.25
N THR A 194 -5.64 -15.60 0.21
CA THR A 194 -4.92 -16.07 1.39
C THR A 194 -5.39 -15.40 2.67
N ALA A 195 -5.19 -16.08 3.81
CA ALA A 195 -5.56 -15.55 5.13
C ALA A 195 -4.85 -14.22 5.44
N ARG A 196 -3.56 -14.11 5.11
CA ARG A 196 -2.77 -12.88 5.30
C ARG A 196 -3.36 -11.67 4.57
N THR A 197 -3.80 -11.87 3.33
CA THR A 197 -4.38 -10.79 2.53
C THR A 197 -5.77 -10.41 3.02
N LYS A 198 -6.58 -11.40 3.43
CA LYS A 198 -7.87 -11.14 4.09
C LYS A 198 -7.70 -10.31 5.37
N THR A 199 -6.71 -10.63 6.20
CA THR A 199 -6.44 -9.86 7.43
C THR A 199 -5.95 -8.45 7.12
N LEU A 200 -5.07 -8.28 6.13
CA LEU A 200 -4.60 -6.95 5.71
C LEU A 200 -5.74 -6.10 5.16
N MET A 201 -6.58 -6.66 4.30
CA MET A 201 -7.75 -5.97 3.73
C MET A 201 -8.78 -5.62 4.79
N GLY A 202 -9.05 -6.52 5.74
CA GLY A 202 -9.90 -6.21 6.90
C GLY A 202 -9.37 -5.06 7.75
N ALA A 203 -8.06 -5.05 8.05
CA ALA A 203 -7.42 -3.97 8.79
C ALA A 203 -7.50 -2.64 8.03
N GLN A 204 -7.24 -2.65 6.71
CA GLN A 204 -7.34 -1.47 5.87
C GLN A 204 -8.74 -0.87 5.88
N SER A 205 -9.76 -1.72 5.68
CA SER A 205 -11.16 -1.28 5.66
C SER A 205 -11.60 -0.76 7.02
N LEU A 206 -11.15 -1.36 8.13
CA LEU A 206 -11.46 -0.85 9.47
C LEU A 206 -10.85 0.54 9.71
N ILE A 207 -9.57 0.74 9.37
CA ILE A 207 -8.91 2.05 9.47
C ILE A 207 -9.65 3.08 8.62
N SER A 208 -10.01 2.73 7.38
CA SER A 208 -10.72 3.63 6.47
C SER A 208 -12.11 4.01 6.99
N LEU A 209 -12.87 3.01 7.48
CA LEU A 209 -14.19 3.20 8.04
C LEU A 209 -14.17 4.13 9.25
N LEU A 210 -13.26 3.89 10.20
CA LEU A 210 -13.09 4.74 11.38
C LEU A 210 -12.70 6.17 11.01
N THR A 211 -11.81 6.33 10.02
CA THR A 211 -11.39 7.65 9.53
C THR A 211 -12.57 8.45 8.95
N ILE A 212 -13.40 7.80 8.13
CA ILE A 212 -14.60 8.43 7.55
C ILE A 212 -15.66 8.71 8.63
N ALA A 213 -15.86 7.77 9.56
CA ALA A 213 -16.82 7.91 10.65
C ALA A 213 -16.51 9.11 11.55
N VAL A 214 -15.24 9.41 11.80
CA VAL A 214 -14.82 10.61 12.56
C VAL A 214 -15.27 11.90 11.88
N VAL A 215 -15.11 12.00 10.57
CA VAL A 215 -15.55 13.18 9.80
C VAL A 215 -17.07 13.31 9.82
N ALA A 216 -17.78 12.20 9.63
CA ALA A 216 -19.24 12.18 9.68
C ALA A 216 -19.76 12.57 11.08
N ALA A 217 -19.19 12.01 12.14
CA ALA A 217 -19.54 12.35 13.53
C ALA A 217 -19.34 13.84 13.80
N ARG A 218 -18.24 14.42 13.30
CA ARG A 218 -18.00 15.85 13.43
C ARG A 218 -19.02 16.69 12.68
N ALA A 219 -19.37 16.31 11.45
CA ALA A 219 -20.36 17.03 10.65
C ALA A 219 -21.73 17.05 11.35
N VAL A 220 -22.15 15.92 11.93
CA VAL A 220 -23.41 15.83 12.70
C VAL A 220 -23.38 16.69 13.95
N ASN A 221 -22.26 16.75 14.68
CA ASN A 221 -22.14 17.54 15.91
C ASN A 221 -22.11 19.08 15.68
N VAL A 222 -21.99 19.54 14.43
CA VAL A 222 -21.94 20.97 14.08
C VAL A 222 -23.29 21.49 13.56
N LEU A 223 -24.19 20.59 13.15
CA LEU A 223 -25.57 20.91 12.74
C LEU A 223 -26.45 21.16 13.97
#